data_AF-A0A3D8IZF6-F1
#
_entry.id   AF-A0A3D8IZF6-F1
#
_cell.length_a   1.000
_cell.length_b   1.000
_cell.length_c   1.000
_cell.angle_alpha   90.00
_cell.angle_beta   90.00
_cell.angle_gamma   90.00
#
_symmetry.space_group_name_H-M   'P 1'
#
loop_
_entity.id
_entity.type
_entity.pdbx_description
1 polymer ?
#
loop_
_entity_poly.entity_id
_entity_poly.type
_entity_poly.pdbx_seq_one_letter_code
_entity_poly.pdbx_strand_id
1 'polypeptide(L)'
;MKVPKNLRSCHTGVVDGYFLEGHIPASDIQRLLREKPKDVIGLAVPNMPQGSPGMEQGGRKEAYNVYYIKKDGSYGIWAKH
;
A
#
# COMPACT_ATOMS: atom_id res chain seq x y z
N MET A 1 4.93 13.53 6.67
CA MET A 1 4.17 12.33 6.27
C MET A 1 3.66 11.65 7.53
N LYS A 2 2.36 11.40 7.67
CA LYS A 2 1.79 10.72 8.83
C LYS A 2 1.05 9.47 8.34
N VAL A 3 1.73 8.33 8.32
CA VAL A 3 1.08 7.03 8.11
C VAL A 3 0.32 6.69 9.42
N PRO A 4 -0.99 6.38 9.36
CA PRO A 4 -1.73 5.92 10.53
C PRO A 4 -1.03 4.73 11.20
N LYS A 5 -1.01 4.68 12.55
CA LYS A 5 -0.25 3.65 13.28
C LYS A 5 -0.64 2.22 12.89
N ASN A 6 -1.91 2.00 12.58
CA ASN A 6 -2.47 0.71 12.17
C ASN A 6 -2.18 0.35 10.71
N LEU A 7 -1.57 1.23 9.93
CA LEU A 7 -1.19 0.99 8.54
C LEU A 7 0.32 0.90 8.33
N ARG A 8 1.12 0.89 9.41
CA ARG A 8 2.57 0.80 9.31
C ARG A 8 3.02 -0.59 8.86
N SER A 9 4.12 -0.63 8.12
CA SER A 9 4.80 -1.83 7.68
C SER A 9 6.30 -1.74 7.99
N CYS A 10 7.10 -2.62 7.39
CA CYS A 10 8.55 -2.71 7.60
C CYS A 10 9.35 -1.67 6.81
N HIS A 11 8.81 -1.14 5.70
CA HIS A 11 9.51 -0.18 4.86
C HIS A 11 8.57 0.85 4.22
N THR A 12 9.15 1.99 3.86
CA THR A 12 8.48 3.07 3.13
C THR A 12 9.30 3.45 1.90
N GLY A 13 8.69 3.38 0.73
CA GLY A 13 9.22 3.94 -0.52
C GLY A 13 8.52 5.25 -0.89
N VAL A 14 9.13 6.04 -1.79
CA VAL A 14 8.51 7.24 -2.35
C VAL A 14 8.73 7.26 -3.87
N VAL A 15 7.66 7.54 -4.62
CA VAL A 15 7.69 7.68 -6.08
C VAL A 15 6.72 8.77 -6.53
N ASP A 16 7.17 9.70 -7.37
CA ASP A 16 6.37 10.80 -7.92
C ASP A 16 5.57 11.59 -6.86
N GLY A 17 6.14 11.75 -5.66
CA GLY A 17 5.51 12.44 -4.52
C GLY A 17 4.53 11.60 -3.70
N TYR A 18 4.25 10.35 -4.09
CA TYR A 18 3.45 9.39 -3.32
C TYR A 18 4.33 8.52 -2.44
N PHE A 19 3.88 8.19 -1.23
CA PHE A 19 4.52 7.15 -0.44
C PHE A 19 3.89 5.78 -0.63
N LEU A 20 4.72 4.76 -0.44
CA LEU A 20 4.36 3.36 -0.56
C LEU A 20 4.83 2.66 0.72
N GLU A 21 3.91 2.34 1.60
CA GLU A 21 4.18 1.66 2.88
C GLU A 21 3.98 0.15 2.73
N GLY A 22 5.03 -0.64 2.88
CA GLY A 22 4.99 -2.09 2.85
C GLY A 22 4.87 -2.72 1.44
N HIS A 23 4.50 -3.99 1.43
CA HIS A 23 4.55 -4.88 0.27
C HIS A 23 3.39 -4.67 -0.72
N ILE A 24 3.37 -3.52 -1.38
CA ILE A 24 2.31 -3.14 -2.33
C ILE A 24 2.59 -3.77 -3.71
N PRO A 25 1.61 -4.44 -4.34
CA PRO A 25 1.73 -4.95 -5.71
C PRO A 25 2.09 -3.88 -6.72
N ALA A 26 3.02 -4.22 -7.63
CA ALA A 26 3.47 -3.31 -8.69
C ALA A 26 2.29 -2.83 -9.57
N SER A 27 1.28 -3.66 -9.79
CA SER A 27 0.05 -3.29 -10.52
C SER A 27 -0.71 -2.14 -9.85
N ASP A 28 -0.76 -2.12 -8.52
CA ASP A 28 -1.42 -1.06 -7.75
C ASP A 28 -0.61 0.24 -7.77
N ILE A 29 0.72 0.14 -7.70
CA ILE A 29 1.62 1.30 -7.84
C ILE A 29 1.48 1.91 -9.24
N GLN A 30 1.49 1.09 -10.29
CA GLN A 30 1.28 1.55 -11.66
C GLN A 30 -0.09 2.20 -11.84
N ARG A 31 -1.15 1.63 -11.24
CA ARG A 31 -2.48 2.22 -11.26
C ARG A 31 -2.50 3.59 -10.58
N LEU A 32 -1.86 3.73 -9.41
CA LEU A 32 -1.73 5.02 -8.71
C LEU A 32 -1.06 6.07 -9.59
N LEU A 33 0.06 5.72 -10.23
CA LEU A 33 0.83 6.64 -11.07
C LEU A 33 0.11 7.02 -12.37
N ARG A 34 -0.78 6.15 -12.87
CA ARG A 34 -1.64 6.45 -14.03
C ARG A 34 -2.84 7.31 -13.65
N GLU A 35 -3.56 6.96 -12.60
CA GLU A 35 -4.81 7.62 -12.21
C GLU A 35 -4.58 8.95 -11.49
N LYS A 36 -3.46 9.08 -10.76
CA LYS A 36 -3.09 10.24 -9.94
C LYS A 36 -4.30 10.84 -9.19
N PRO A 37 -5.01 10.03 -8.38
CA PRO A 37 -6.24 10.45 -7.74
C PRO A 37 -6.02 11.67 -6.86
N LYS A 38 -6.94 12.64 -6.93
CA LYS A 38 -6.91 13.84 -6.10
C LYS A 38 -6.97 13.45 -4.62
N ASP A 39 -6.20 14.14 -3.81
CA ASP A 39 -6.12 14.02 -2.34
C ASP A 39 -5.47 12.76 -1.78
N VAL A 40 -5.18 11.74 -2.60
CA VAL A 40 -4.35 10.59 -2.20
C VAL A 40 -2.89 11.01 -2.14
N ILE A 41 -2.19 10.58 -1.09
CA ILE A 41 -0.76 10.84 -0.88
C ILE A 41 0.07 9.58 -0.78
N GLY A 42 -0.55 8.41 -0.72
CA GLY A 42 0.17 7.15 -0.73
C GLY A 42 -0.72 5.92 -0.62
N LEU A 43 -0.07 4.77 -0.74
CA LEU A 43 -0.65 3.45 -0.52
C LEU A 43 0.03 2.76 0.66
N ALA A 44 -0.68 1.85 1.31
CA ALA A 44 -0.15 1.03 2.39
C ALA A 44 -0.67 -0.41 2.36
N VAL A 45 0.22 -1.37 2.61
CA VAL A 45 -0.10 -2.75 3.01
C VAL A 45 0.41 -2.93 4.43
N PRO A 46 -0.49 -3.01 5.44
CA PRO A 46 -0.10 -3.13 6.84
C PRO A 46 0.58 -4.46 7.15
N ASN A 47 1.44 -4.48 8.16
CA ASN A 47 2.17 -5.67 8.59
C ASN A 47 3.01 -6.27 7.44
N MET A 48 3.02 -7.59 7.31
CA MET A 48 3.76 -8.35 6.29
C MET A 48 3.00 -9.64 5.92
N PRO A 49 1.87 -9.54 5.18
CA PRO A 49 1.07 -10.70 4.83
C PRO A 49 1.85 -11.67 3.93
N GLN A 50 1.81 -12.96 4.25
CA GLN A 50 2.47 -14.00 3.48
C GLN A 50 1.88 -14.08 2.07
N GLY A 51 2.75 -14.13 1.06
CA GLY A 51 2.33 -14.12 -0.34
C GLY A 51 2.14 -12.74 -0.97
N SER A 52 2.36 -11.66 -0.22
CA SER A 52 2.58 -10.33 -0.80
C SER A 52 3.94 -10.27 -1.53
N PRO A 53 4.14 -9.32 -2.47
CA PRO A 53 5.39 -9.23 -3.24
C PRO A 53 6.62 -9.13 -2.34
N GLY A 54 7.57 -10.06 -2.43
CA GLY A 54 8.75 -10.15 -1.56
C GLY A 54 8.54 -10.90 -0.23
N MET A 55 7.33 -11.42 0.01
CA MET A 55 6.97 -12.29 1.15
C MET A 55 6.40 -13.64 0.67
N GLU A 56 6.71 -14.07 -0.55
CA GLU A 56 6.24 -15.32 -1.11
C GLU A 56 6.88 -16.51 -0.39
N GLN A 57 6.06 -17.34 0.27
CA GLN A 57 6.50 -18.57 0.93
C GLN A 57 5.68 -19.76 0.43
N GLY A 58 6.13 -20.36 -0.66
CA GLY A 58 5.47 -21.50 -1.29
C GLY A 58 4.07 -21.16 -1.82
N GLY A 59 3.08 -22.00 -1.52
CA GLY A 59 1.70 -21.86 -2.00
C GLY A 59 0.73 -21.15 -1.05
N ARG A 60 1.15 -20.72 0.15
CA ARG A 60 0.27 -20.02 1.10
C ARG A 60 0.20 -18.54 0.74
N LYS A 61 -1.03 -18.04 0.61
CA LYS A 61 -1.33 -16.62 0.42
C LYS A 61 -2.34 -16.19 1.48
N GLU A 62 -1.97 -15.21 2.28
CA GLU A 62 -2.89 -14.53 3.17
C GLU A 62 -3.64 -13.47 2.37
N ALA A 63 -4.95 -13.37 2.58
CA ALA A 63 -5.71 -12.28 1.99
C ALA A 63 -5.32 -10.95 2.66
N TYR A 64 -5.12 -9.91 1.86
CA TYR A 64 -4.77 -8.58 2.37
C TYR A 64 -5.41 -7.47 1.54
N ASN A 65 -5.54 -6.31 2.14
CA ASN A 65 -6.00 -5.11 1.46
C ASN A 65 -4.82 -4.17 1.22
N VAL A 66 -4.83 -3.53 0.06
CA VAL A 66 -4.07 -2.30 -0.17
C VAL A 66 -4.97 -1.14 0.23
N TYR A 67 -4.45 -0.22 1.04
CA TYR A 67 -5.18 0.97 1.47
C TYR A 67 -4.64 2.20 0.76
N TYR A 68 -5.52 3.10 0.33
CA TYR A 68 -5.11 4.47 -0.02
C TYR A 68 -5.17 5.35 1.23
N ILE A 69 -4.29 6.35 1.30
CA ILE A 69 -4.27 7.33 2.39
C ILE A 69 -4.35 8.73 1.80
N LYS A 70 -5.23 9.56 2.36
CA LYS A 70 -5.43 10.95 1.96
C LYS A 70 -4.66 11.94 2.84
N LYS A 71 -4.54 13.19 2.38
CA LYS A 71 -3.86 14.29 3.10
C LYS A 71 -4.41 14.55 4.50
N ASP A 72 -5.71 14.35 4.69
CA ASP A 72 -6.42 14.52 5.97
C ASP A 72 -6.19 13.34 6.95
N GLY A 73 -5.47 12.30 6.53
CA GLY A 73 -5.23 11.09 7.31
C GLY A 73 -6.33 10.05 7.22
N SER A 74 -7.43 10.33 6.51
CA SER A 74 -8.43 9.33 6.18
C SER A 74 -7.86 8.31 5.18
N TYR A 75 -8.39 7.09 5.24
CA TYR A 75 -7.94 5.99 4.40
C TYR A 75 -9.10 5.06 4.05
N GLY A 76 -8.93 4.30 2.98
CA GLY A 76 -9.92 3.33 2.52
C GLY A 76 -9.28 2.24 1.68
N ILE A 77 -10.08 1.25 1.28
CA ILE A 77 -9.58 0.13 0.47
C ILE A 77 -9.34 0.60 -0.96
N TRP A 78 -8.13 0.37 -1.45
CA TRP A 78 -7.72 0.57 -2.84
C TRP A 78 -7.93 -0.70 -3.68
N ALA A 79 -7.50 -1.84 -3.14
CA ALA A 79 -7.59 -3.15 -3.76
C ALA A 79 -7.62 -4.27 -2.69
N LYS A 80 -8.14 -5.44 -3.07
CA LYS A 80 -8.14 -6.66 -2.26
C LYS A 80 -7.35 -7.74 -2.99
N HIS A 81 -6.50 -8.46 -2.27
CA HIS A 81 -5.64 -9.55 -2.76
C HIS A 81 -5.76 -10.77 -1.87
#